data_AF-A0A820LLL2-F1
#
_entry.id   AF-A0A820LLL2-F1
#
_cell.length_a   1.000
_cell.length_b   1.000
_cell.length_c   1.000
_cell.angle_alpha   90.00
_cell.angle_beta   90.00
_cell.angle_gamma   90.00
#
_symmetry.space_group_name_H-M   'P 1'
#
loop_
_entity.id
_entity.type
_entity.pdbx_description
1 polymer ?
#
loop_
_entity_poly.entity_id
_entity_poly.type
_entity_poly.pdbx_seq_one_letter_code
_entity_poly.pdbx_strand_id
1 'polypeptide(L)'
;MVVLQIEYSKLHSLTVKFNNDKSRDYTNPTLPSGEGLAPQQQELERMHSNANLLSLQRSTSNDDYRYDYYTAAARGRPPSTSGTPSYDMQAGGSHLMSPLQ
;
A
#
# COMPACT_ATOMS: atom_id res chain seq x y z
N MET A 1 25.25 3.35 27.73
CA MET A 1 23.86 2.91 27.92
C MET A 1 23.12 3.15 26.63
N VAL A 2 22.63 2.10 25.96
CA VAL A 2 21.74 2.23 24.80
C VAL A 2 20.31 2.20 25.31
N VAL A 3 19.49 3.17 24.92
CA VAL A 3 18.06 3.22 25.27
C VAL A 3 17.26 2.77 24.06
N LEU A 4 16.36 1.81 24.26
CA LEU A 4 15.53 1.27 23.19
C LEU A 4 14.24 2.09 23.09
N GLN A 5 13.96 2.63 21.90
CA GLN A 5 12.66 3.19 21.56
C GLN A 5 11.87 2.14 20.79
N ILE A 6 10.73 1.73 21.35
CA ILE A 6 9.91 0.64 20.83
C ILE A 6 8.53 1.19 20.52
N GLU A 7 8.12 1.08 19.26
CA GLU A 7 6.82 1.52 18.76
C GLU A 7 6.18 0.39 17.92
N TYR A 8 4.84 0.34 17.92
CA TYR A 8 4.13 -0.63 17.09
C TYR A 8 4.24 -0.26 15.61
N SER A 9 4.65 -1.23 14.80
CA SER A 9 4.56 -1.12 13.35
C SER A 9 3.10 -1.21 12.91
N LYS A 10 2.75 -0.54 11.80
CA LYS A 10 1.44 -0.71 11.14
C LYS A 10 1.33 -2.02 10.33
N LEU A 11 2.45 -2.72 10.12
CA LEU A 11 2.51 -3.94 9.33
C LEU A 11 2.13 -5.15 10.18
N HIS A 12 1.29 -6.03 9.62
CA HIS A 12 0.92 -7.29 10.26
C HIS A 12 1.99 -8.39 10.11
N SER A 13 2.79 -8.31 9.04
CA SER A 13 3.87 -9.24 8.75
C SER A 13 5.09 -8.52 8.17
N LEU A 14 6.26 -9.15 8.30
CA LEU A 14 7.53 -8.65 7.77
C LEU A 14 8.08 -9.66 6.75
N THR A 15 8.57 -9.15 5.63
CA THR A 15 9.22 -9.97 4.60
C THR A 15 10.72 -9.88 4.76
N VAL A 16 11.39 -11.02 4.91
CA VAL A 16 12.85 -11.13 4.97
C VAL A 16 13.34 -11.86 3.72
N LYS A 17 14.27 -11.24 2.99
CA LYS A 17 14.85 -11.81 1.76
C LYS A 17 16.21 -12.46 1.98
N PHE A 18 16.95 -11.98 2.99
CA PHE A 18 18.32 -12.38 3.26
C PHE A 18 18.55 -12.62 4.75
N ASN A 19 19.35 -13.63 5.06
CA ASN A 19 19.84 -13.91 6.41
C ASN A 19 21.25 -13.33 6.58
N ASN A 20 21.36 -12.12 7.11
CA ASN A 20 22.61 -11.39 7.30
C ASN A 20 22.61 -10.57 8.61
N ASP A 21 23.55 -9.63 8.74
CA ASP A 21 23.69 -8.77 9.92
C ASP A 21 22.54 -7.75 10.06
N LYS A 22 21.81 -7.45 8.98
CA LYS A 22 20.71 -6.48 8.97
C LYS A 22 19.33 -7.13 9.11
N SER A 23 19.15 -8.35 8.61
CA SER A 23 17.88 -9.07 8.65
C SER A 23 18.07 -10.57 8.86
N ARG A 24 17.10 -11.21 9.51
CA ARG A 24 17.12 -12.65 9.83
C ARG A 24 15.71 -13.22 9.81
N ASP A 25 15.48 -14.28 9.05
CA ASP A 25 14.28 -15.10 9.13
C ASP A 25 14.58 -16.34 9.98
N TYR A 26 13.97 -16.43 11.15
CA TYR A 26 14.14 -17.55 12.07
C TYR A 26 13.32 -18.79 11.68
N THR A 27 12.41 -18.67 10.71
CA THR A 27 11.56 -19.76 10.21
C THR A 27 12.10 -20.39 8.92
N ASN A 28 12.94 -19.67 8.18
CA ASN A 28 13.57 -20.15 6.95
C ASN A 28 15.10 -19.98 6.98
N PRO A 29 15.84 -20.99 7.46
CA PRO A 29 17.30 -20.92 7.56
C PRO A 29 18.01 -21.01 6.20
N THR A 30 17.32 -21.41 5.11
CA THR A 30 17.94 -21.62 3.80
C THR A 30 17.99 -20.36 2.92
N LEU A 31 17.53 -19.21 3.41
CA LEU A 31 17.62 -17.95 2.67
C LEU A 31 19.09 -17.55 2.44
N PRO A 32 19.41 -16.94 1.30
CA PRO A 32 20.77 -16.50 1.00
C PRO A 32 21.22 -15.38 1.95
N SER A 33 22.53 -15.28 2.22
CA SER A 33 23.08 -14.18 3.03
C SER A 33 23.19 -12.85 2.28
N GLY A 34 23.12 -12.87 0.94
CA GLY A 34 23.28 -11.69 0.08
C GLY A 34 24.72 -11.28 -0.16
N GLU A 35 25.70 -11.92 0.49
CA GLU A 35 27.12 -11.84 0.14
C GLU A 35 27.32 -12.56 -1.21
N GLY A 36 27.48 -11.79 -2.29
CA GLY A 36 27.69 -12.32 -3.64
C GLY A 36 26.74 -11.78 -4.71
N LEU A 37 25.74 -10.96 -4.35
CA LEU A 37 24.96 -10.25 -5.36
C LEU A 37 25.84 -9.20 -6.04
N ALA A 38 25.83 -9.19 -7.37
CA ALA A 38 26.50 -8.16 -8.14
C ALA A 38 25.97 -6.77 -7.71
N PRO A 39 26.80 -5.71 -7.65
CA PRO A 39 26.37 -4.38 -7.26
C PRO A 39 25.11 -3.88 -8.00
N GLN A 40 24.96 -4.27 -9.27
CA GLN A 40 23.80 -3.95 -10.11
C GLN A 40 22.50 -4.62 -9.64
N GLN A 41 22.57 -5.88 -9.18
CA GLN A 41 21.40 -6.57 -8.62
C GLN A 41 20.98 -5.93 -7.29
N GLN A 42 21.96 -5.56 -6.48
CA GLN A 42 21.70 -4.85 -5.22
C GLN A 42 21.07 -3.47 -5.46
N GLU A 43 21.52 -2.74 -6.48
CA GLU A 43 20.95 -1.43 -6.88
C GLU A 43 19.48 -1.58 -7.34
N LEU A 44 19.19 -2.56 -8.21
CA LEU A 44 17.83 -2.85 -8.68
C LEU A 44 16.89 -3.22 -7.51
N GLU A 45 17.34 -4.03 -6.57
CA GLU A 45 16.55 -4.40 -5.40
C GLU A 45 16.31 -3.21 -4.46
N ARG A 46 17.30 -2.33 -4.29
CA ARG A 46 17.16 -1.08 -3.54
C ARG A 46 16.11 -0.18 -4.18
N MET A 47 16.13 -0.01 -5.50
CA MET A 47 15.10 0.76 -6.21
C MET A 47 13.69 0.20 -5.98
N HIS A 48 13.51 -1.12 -6.07
CA HIS A 48 12.22 -1.75 -5.81
C HIS A 48 11.73 -1.58 -4.36
N SER A 49 12.64 -1.58 -3.37
CA SER A 49 12.27 -1.31 -1.97
C SER A 49 11.79 0.13 -1.75
N ASN A 50 12.41 1.11 -2.40
CA ASN A 50 12.02 2.53 -2.30
C ASN A 50 10.65 2.79 -2.92
N ALA A 51 10.31 2.10 -4.02
CA ALA A 51 8.99 2.19 -4.63
C ALA A 51 7.86 1.77 -3.67
N ASN A 52 8.10 0.76 -2.82
CA ASN A 52 7.11 0.24 -1.89
C ASN A 52 6.89 1.15 -0.67
N LEU A 53 7.91 1.88 -0.21
CA LEU A 53 7.73 2.91 0.83
C LEU A 53 6.93 4.12 0.30
N LEU A 54 7.14 4.48 -0.96
CA LEU A 54 6.45 5.62 -1.59
C LEU A 54 4.99 5.31 -1.97
N SER A 55 4.63 4.05 -2.20
CA SER A 55 3.24 3.63 -2.36
C SER A 55 2.49 3.66 -1.01
N LEU A 56 3.12 3.20 0.08
CA LEU A 56 2.52 3.22 1.42
C LEU A 56 2.17 4.63 1.91
N GLN A 57 3.01 5.62 1.59
CA GLN A 57 2.73 7.03 1.91
C GLN A 57 1.54 7.62 1.15
N ARG A 58 1.18 7.05 -0.01
CA ARG A 58 0.04 7.51 -0.81
C ARG A 58 -1.28 6.86 -0.42
N SER A 59 -1.27 5.80 0.39
CA SER A 59 -2.46 5.06 0.77
C SER A 59 -3.32 5.75 1.85
N THR A 60 -2.86 6.79 2.51
CA THR A 60 -3.63 7.42 3.61
C THR A 60 -4.83 8.24 3.12
N SER A 61 -4.86 8.64 1.85
CA SER A 61 -5.90 9.56 1.38
C SER A 61 -7.24 8.87 1.12
N ASN A 62 -7.28 7.63 0.65
CA ASN A 62 -8.56 6.99 0.24
C ASN A 62 -9.37 6.43 1.42
N ASP A 63 -8.71 6.02 2.51
CA ASP A 63 -9.40 5.42 3.66
C ASP A 63 -10.10 6.48 4.54
N ASP A 64 -9.51 7.66 4.72
CA ASP A 64 -10.11 8.76 5.49
C ASP A 64 -11.43 9.23 4.88
N TYR A 65 -11.49 9.43 3.55
CA TYR A 65 -12.73 9.83 2.87
C TYR A 65 -13.85 8.78 2.98
N ARG A 66 -13.48 7.50 2.86
CA ARG A 66 -14.44 6.40 2.94
C ARG A 66 -15.05 6.32 4.34
N TYR A 67 -14.25 6.53 5.40
CA TYR A 67 -14.72 6.52 6.78
C TYR A 67 -15.63 7.70 7.12
N ASP A 68 -15.26 8.90 6.68
CA ASP A 68 -16.05 10.11 6.90
C ASP A 68 -17.43 10.04 6.22
N TYR A 69 -17.50 9.45 5.01
CA TYR A 69 -18.75 9.31 4.27
C TYR A 69 -19.78 8.45 5.02
N TYR A 70 -19.40 7.23 5.44
CA TYR A 70 -20.32 6.34 6.17
C TYR A 70 -20.68 6.91 7.54
N THR A 71 -19.75 7.58 8.21
CA THR A 71 -19.98 8.19 9.52
C THR A 71 -20.93 9.39 9.43
N ALA A 72 -20.78 10.24 8.40
CA ALA A 72 -21.66 11.37 8.15
C ALA A 72 -23.09 10.90 7.79
N ALA A 73 -23.21 9.89 6.94
CA ALA A 73 -24.49 9.28 6.57
C ALA A 73 -25.21 8.68 7.78
N ALA A 74 -24.50 7.98 8.67
CA ALA A 74 -25.06 7.43 9.91
C ALA A 74 -25.55 8.51 10.89
N ARG A 75 -24.97 9.71 10.84
CA ARG A 75 -25.35 10.87 11.69
C ARG A 75 -26.38 11.79 11.04
N GLY A 76 -26.91 11.44 9.85
CA GLY A 76 -27.86 12.27 9.11
C GLY A 76 -27.30 13.65 8.70
N ARG A 77 -25.97 13.80 8.69
CA ARG A 77 -25.30 15.03 8.24
C ARG A 77 -24.88 14.85 6.78
N PRO A 78 -25.14 15.81 5.88
CA PRO A 78 -24.61 15.73 4.53
C PRO A 78 -23.06 15.80 4.59
N PRO A 79 -22.35 14.95 3.83
CA PRO A 79 -20.89 15.04 3.73
C PRO A 79 -20.51 16.42 3.18
N SER A 80 -19.45 17.03 3.74
CA SER A 80 -19.00 18.37 3.31
C SER A 80 -18.62 18.35 1.84
N THR A 81 -19.20 19.26 1.06
CA THR A 81 -19.06 19.35 -0.40
C THR A 81 -17.67 19.78 -0.89
N SER A 82 -16.70 20.01 0.01
CA SER A 82 -15.36 20.51 -0.34
C SER A 82 -14.41 19.45 -0.94
N GLY A 83 -14.90 18.25 -1.27
CA GLY A 83 -14.07 17.17 -1.81
C GLY A 83 -14.87 16.13 -2.58
N THR A 84 -15.85 16.53 -3.38
CA THR A 84 -16.49 15.62 -4.34
C THR A 84 -15.40 14.95 -5.19
N PRO A 85 -15.31 13.60 -5.21
CA PRO A 85 -14.55 12.93 -6.25
C PRO A 85 -15.21 13.32 -7.57
N SER A 86 -14.47 13.98 -8.46
CA SER A 86 -14.92 14.15 -9.84
C SER A 86 -14.96 12.77 -10.45
N TYR A 87 -16.11 12.10 -10.40
CA TYR A 87 -16.37 10.97 -11.28
C TYR A 87 -16.44 11.57 -12.69
N ASP A 88 -15.35 11.42 -13.44
CA ASP A 88 -15.40 11.61 -14.88
C ASP A 88 -16.35 10.54 -15.43
N MET A 89 -17.64 10.90 -15.52
CA MET A 89 -18.64 10.11 -16.22
C MET A 89 -18.35 10.28 -17.70
N GLN A 90 -17.33 9.57 -18.19
CA GLN A 90 -17.17 9.35 -19.61
C GLN A 90 -18.44 8.63 -20.07
N ALA A 91 -19.31 9.39 -20.74
CA ALA A 91 -20.62 8.98 -21.20
C ALA A 91 -20.50 7.70 -22.03
N GLY A 92 -20.67 6.55 -21.37
CA GLY A 92 -20.88 5.26 -21.99
C GLY A 92 -22.25 5.30 -22.65
N GLY A 93 -22.25 5.64 -23.94
CA GLY A 93 -23.43 5.64 -24.78
C GLY A 93 -24.23 4.34 -24.64
N SER A 94 -25.51 4.52 -24.41
CA SER A 94 -26.57 3.52 -24.37
C SER A 94 -26.44 2.45 -25.47
N HIS A 95 -26.06 1.23 -25.09
CA HIS A 95 -26.28 0.05 -25.91
C HIS A 95 -27.76 -0.34 -25.83
N LEU A 96 -28.51 0.02 -26.87
CA LEU A 96 -29.85 -0.49 -27.12
C LEU A 96 -29.76 -1.98 -27.45
N MET A 97 -30.52 -2.79 -26.71
CA MET A 97 -30.65 -4.23 -26.95
C MET A 97 -31.55 -4.43 -28.19
N SER A 98 -30.99 -4.88 -29.30
CA SER A 98 -31.75 -5.21 -30.51
C SER A 98 -32.58 -6.49 -30.31
N PRO A 99 -33.81 -6.59 -30.83
CA PRO A 99 -34.60 -7.82 -30.75
C PRO A 99 -34.05 -8.88 -31.71
N LEU A 100 -34.07 -10.12 -31.25
CA LEU A 100 -33.68 -11.33 -31.97
C LEU A 100 -34.71 -11.63 -33.07
N GLN A 101 -34.24 -11.75 -34.32
CA GLN A 101 -34.98 -12.37 -35.43
C GLN A 101 -34.50 -13.79 -35.63
#